data_AF-A0AAE3BDG8-F1
#
_entry.id   AF-A0AAE3BDG8-F1
#
_cell.length_a   1.000
_cell.length_b   1.000
_cell.length_c   1.000
_cell.angle_alpha   90.00
_cell.angle_beta   90.00
_cell.angle_gamma   90.00
#
_symmetry.space_group_name_H-M   'P 1'
#
loop_
_entity.id
_entity.type
_entity.pdbx_description
1 polymer ?
#
loop_
_entity_poly.entity_id
_entity_poly.type
_entity_poly.pdbx_seq_one_letter_code
_entity_poly.pdbx_strand_id
1 'polypeptide(L)' 'MITGVSRTQWWMMERQGLVPKRVRLSAHCVAWRLSDLLWWVEQRKVA' A
#
# COMPACT_ATOMS: atom_id res chain seq x y z
N MET A 1 -9.17 -4.99 1.93
CA MET A 1 -8.34 -3.94 1.30
C MET A 1 -8.26 -4.26 -0.19
N ILE A 2 -8.24 -3.27 -1.08
CA ILE A 2 -8.20 -3.48 -2.55
C ILE A 2 -6.97 -4.28 -3.03
N THR A 3 -5.94 -4.38 -2.19
CA THR A 3 -4.66 -5.01 -2.50
C THR A 3 -4.61 -6.52 -2.22
N GLY A 4 -5.66 -7.12 -1.65
CA GLY A 4 -5.68 -8.54 -1.26
C GLY A 4 -4.77 -8.90 -0.08
N VAL A 5 -4.01 -7.95 0.47
CA VAL A 5 -3.09 -8.14 1.59
C VAL A 5 -3.73 -7.72 2.91
N SER A 6 -3.42 -8.46 3.99
CA SER A 6 -3.87 -8.10 5.33
C SER A 6 -3.24 -6.78 5.81
N ARG A 7 -3.93 -6.05 6.69
CA ARG A 7 -3.42 -4.75 7.22
C ARG A 7 -2.07 -4.89 7.91
N THR A 8 -1.88 -5.96 8.69
CA THR A 8 -0.63 -6.21 9.41
C THR A 8 0.51 -6.50 8.45
N GLN A 9 0.28 -7.33 7.42
CA GLN A 9 1.28 -7.63 6.40
C GLN A 9 1.63 -6.39 5.58
N TRP A 10 0.63 -5.58 5.21
CA TRP A 10 0.86 -4.29 4.54
C TRP A 10 1.76 -3.37 5.37
N TRP A 11 1.52 -3.29 6.68
CA TRP A 11 2.37 -2.50 7.59
C TRP A 11 3.81 -2.99 7.66
N MET A 12 4.03 -4.31 7.70
CA MET A 12 5.38 -4.88 7.66
C MET A 12 6.07 -4.57 6.34
N MET A 13 5.37 -4.74 5.22
CA MET A 13 5.88 -4.42 3.88
C MET A 13 6.20 -2.93 3.72
N GLU A 14 5.40 -2.04 4.30
CA GLU A 14 5.64 -0.60 4.27
C GLU A 14 6.96 -0.25 4.98
N ARG A 15 7.23 -0.90 6.11
CA ARG A 15 8.52 -0.75 6.83
C ARG A 15 9.70 -1.31 6.04
N GLN A 16 9.46 -2.31 5.20
CA GLN A 16 10.47 -2.89 4.31
C GLN A 16 10.60 -2.13 2.98
N GLY A 17 9.76 -1.14 2.70
CA GLY A 17 9.76 -0.40 1.44
C GLY A 17 9.23 -1.18 0.23
N LEU A 18 8.46 -2.26 0.46
CA LEU A 18 7.93 -3.15 -0.58
C LEU A 18 6.55 -2.74 -1.13
N VAL A 19 5.97 -1.68 -0.58
CA VAL A 19 4.65 -1.12 -0.94
C VAL A 19 4.76 0.40 -1.09
N PRO A 20 3.80 1.04 -1.76
CA PRO A 20 3.74 2.50 -1.85
C PRO A 20 3.75 3.16 -0.46
N LYS A 21 4.49 4.26 -0.33
CA LYS A 21 4.54 5.04 0.92
C LYS A 21 3.18 5.69 1.20
N ARG A 22 2.73 5.63 2.45
CA ARG A 22 1.58 6.42 2.90
C ARG A 22 1.83 7.93 2.83
N VAL A 23 0.77 8.65 2.50
CA VAL A 23 0.67 10.11 2.58
C VAL A 23 -0.13 10.46 3.84
N ARG A 24 0.42 11.33 4.69
CA ARG A 24 -0.30 11.83 5.87
C ARG A 24 -1.23 12.96 5.44
N LEU A 25 -2.53 12.78 5.64
CA LEU A 25 -3.57 13.80 5.36
C LEU A 25 -3.82 14.68 6.59
N SER A 26 -3.77 14.10 7.80
CA SER A 26 -3.90 14.80 9.08
C SER A 26 -3.21 14.01 10.21
N ALA A 27 -3.31 14.48 11.45
CA ALA A 27 -2.68 13.83 12.61
C ALA A 27 -3.05 12.34 12.76
N HIS A 28 -4.29 11.97 12.44
CA HIS A 28 -4.82 10.61 12.58
C HIS A 28 -5.30 10.00 11.26
N CYS A 29 -4.98 10.62 10.12
CA CYS A 29 -5.42 10.16 8.82
C CYS A 29 -4.23 9.98 7.88
N VAL A 30 -4.12 8.79 7.31
CA VAL A 30 -3.17 8.45 6.27
C VAL A 30 -3.91 7.85 5.09
N ALA A 31 -3.39 8.09 3.89
CA ALA A 31 -3.94 7.56 2.66
C ALA A 31 -2.80 7.10 1.74
N TRP A 32 -3.16 6.34 0.71
CA TRP A 32 -2.27 5.97 -0.38
C TRP A 32 -2.87 6.49 -1.67
N ARG A 33 -2.02 6.87 -2.62
CA ARG A 33 -2.49 7.22 -3.96
C ARG A 33 -3.07 5.96 -4.61
N LEU A 34 -4.27 6.10 -5.17
CA LEU A 34 -4.95 4.99 -5.83
C LEU A 34 -4.11 4.45 -7.01
N SER A 35 -3.49 5.33 -7.78
CA SER A 35 -2.57 4.97 -8.88
C SER A 35 -1.47 4.02 -8.43
N ASP A 36 -0.83 4.32 -7.29
CA ASP A 36 0.31 3.56 -6.79
C ASP A 36 -0.15 2.19 -6.27
N LEU A 37 -1.31 2.13 -5.63
CA LEU A 37 -1.92 0.87 -5.20
C LEU A 37 -2.27 -0.01 -6.40
N LEU A 38 -2.89 0.55 -7.44
CA LEU A 38 -3.27 -0.20 -8.64
C LEU A 38 -2.04 -0.72 -9.37
N TRP A 39 -1.03 0.12 -9.56
CA TRP A 39 0.23 -0.29 -10.16
C TRP A 39 0.90 -1.43 -9.37
N TRP A 40 0.95 -1.31 -8.05
CA TRP A 40 1.52 -2.34 -7.17
C TRP A 40 0.75 -3.67 -7.24
N VAL A 41 -0.58 -3.62 -7.35
CA VAL A 41 -1.42 -4.80 -7.54
C VAL A 41 -1.14 -5.45 -8.90
N GLU A 42 -1.04 -4.64 -9.95
CA GLU A 42 -0.83 -5.12 -11.30
C GLU A 42 0.52 -5.84 -11.46
N GLN A 43 1.59 -5.29 -10.88
CA GLN A 43 2.91 -5.94 -10.86
C GLN A 43 2.89 -7.35 -10.24
N ARG A 44 1.95 -7.64 -9.33
CA ARG A 44 1.83 -8.95 -8.66
C ARG A 44 0.93 -9.94 -9.38
N LYS A 45 0.07 -9.49 -10.30
CA LYS A 45 -0.72 -10.38 -11.15
C LYS A 45 0.10 -10.98 -12.29
N VAL A 46 1.19 -10.29 -12.68
CA VAL A 46 2.08 -10.70 -13.78
C VAL A 46 3.14 -11.71 -13.30
N ALA A 47 3.07 -12.18 -12.05
CA ALA A 47 3.98 -13.15 -11.44
C ALA A 47 3.37 -14.56 -11.39
#